data_AF-A0A6L9L7D6-F1
#
_entry.id   AF-A0A6L9L7D6-F1
#
_cell.length_a   1.000
_cell.length_b   1.000
_cell.length_c   1.000
_cell.angle_alpha   90.00
_cell.angle_beta   90.00
_cell.angle_gamma   90.00
#
_symmetry.space_group_name_H-M   'P 1'
#
loop_
_entity.id
_entity.type
_entity.pdbx_description
1 polymer ?
#
loop_
_entity_poly.entity_id
_entity_poly.type
_entity_poly.pdbx_seq_one_letter_code
_entity_poly.pdbx_strand_id
1 'polypeptide(L)'
;MKHTILFFCILLASTFTTYGQQKPADTWSNVPSAPDDRFTNPKSKLYAGPNGWYNYGELRAAIANTPKTTYGYKGGFEVIQGLFTSTTSNRLYVLTFDFGTEKPAVGTYQVAPESNVTQKKVRVSFSDVSGQKIKEWSSENGTVQVSQVNGFLYVKCRDISLQPNGVYNTGDFKAAMMLGFEGAIAPQ
;
A
#
# COMPACT_ATOMS: atom_id res chain seq x y z
N MET A 1 28.98 47.88 -49.92
CA MET A 1 30.37 48.20 -49.52
C MET A 1 30.45 48.25 -48.00
N LYS A 2 31.53 47.68 -47.43
CA LYS A 2 32.00 47.72 -46.02
C LYS A 2 31.34 46.70 -45.07
N HIS A 3 31.97 45.51 -44.92
CA HIS A 3 32.92 45.09 -43.86
C HIS A 3 32.19 44.58 -42.60
N THR A 4 32.07 43.25 -42.42
CA THR A 4 32.99 42.38 -41.65
C THR A 4 33.03 42.74 -40.17
N ILE A 5 32.51 41.86 -39.30
CA ILE A 5 33.14 41.43 -38.03
C ILE A 5 32.55 40.06 -37.66
N LEU A 6 33.46 39.11 -37.47
CA LEU A 6 33.30 37.73 -37.04
C LEU A 6 33.91 37.63 -35.63
N PHE A 7 33.15 37.17 -34.64
CA PHE A 7 33.61 36.71 -33.32
C PHE A 7 32.48 35.80 -32.77
N PHE A 8 32.52 34.48 -32.79
CA PHE A 8 33.35 33.51 -32.02
C PHE A 8 33.22 33.66 -30.49
N CYS A 9 32.24 32.94 -29.91
CA CYS A 9 32.14 32.47 -28.52
C CYS A 9 31.13 31.29 -28.53
N ILE A 10 31.53 30.04 -28.78
CA ILE A 10 32.11 29.05 -27.85
C ILE A 10 31.26 28.85 -26.57
N LEU A 11 30.72 27.62 -26.47
CA LEU A 11 30.35 26.84 -25.29
C LEU A 11 29.26 27.36 -24.34
N LEU A 12 28.08 26.75 -24.44
CA LEU A 12 27.32 26.30 -23.26
C LEU A 12 26.41 25.11 -23.66
N ALA A 13 27.05 23.95 -23.83
CA ALA A 13 26.37 22.67 -23.78
C ALA A 13 26.10 22.34 -22.31
N SER A 14 24.97 22.79 -21.78
CA SER A 14 24.47 22.33 -20.48
C SER A 14 23.83 20.96 -20.68
N THR A 15 24.65 19.92 -20.53
CA THR A 15 24.20 18.55 -20.31
C THR A 15 23.36 18.52 -19.03
N PHE A 16 22.04 18.50 -19.18
CA PHE A 16 21.13 18.11 -18.11
C PHE A 16 21.31 16.62 -17.87
N THR A 17 22.30 16.25 -17.05
CA THR A 17 22.30 14.96 -16.38
C THR A 17 21.17 14.97 -15.36
N THR A 18 19.99 14.52 -15.77
CA THR A 18 18.96 14.06 -14.85
C THR A 18 19.58 12.91 -14.04
N TYR A 19 20.04 13.21 -12.83
CA TYR A 19 20.24 12.20 -11.81
C TYR A 19 18.89 11.54 -11.58
N GLY A 20 18.67 10.39 -12.22
CA GLY A 20 17.59 9.50 -11.84
C GLY A 20 17.82 9.16 -10.37
N GLN A 21 17.03 9.77 -9.48
CA GLN A 21 17.02 9.37 -8.08
C GLN A 21 16.69 7.89 -8.06
N GLN A 22 17.71 7.08 -7.79
CA GLN A 22 17.57 5.64 -7.63
C GLN A 22 16.51 5.45 -6.53
N LYS A 23 15.34 4.93 -6.93
CA LYS A 23 14.22 4.69 -6.01
C LYS A 23 14.79 3.95 -4.81
N PRO A 24 14.66 4.48 -3.58
CA PRO A 24 15.16 3.81 -2.38
C PRO A 24 14.70 2.35 -2.37
N ALA A 25 15.60 1.44 -2.01
CA ALA A 25 15.27 0.02 -1.94
C ALA A 25 14.00 -0.20 -1.10
N ASP A 26 13.08 -1.02 -1.60
CA ASP A 26 11.78 -1.29 -0.96
C ASP A 26 12.00 -2.05 0.36
N THR A 27 12.08 -1.33 1.49
CA THR A 27 12.30 -1.95 2.82
C THR A 27 11.02 -2.56 3.42
N TRP A 28 9.95 -2.72 2.64
CA TRP A 28 8.67 -3.23 3.12
C TRP A 28 8.72 -4.71 3.50
N SER A 29 9.59 -5.51 2.87
CA SER A 29 9.58 -6.97 3.02
C SER A 29 10.55 -7.52 4.08
N ASN A 30 11.01 -6.68 5.02
CA ASN A 30 11.97 -7.05 6.07
C ASN A 30 11.32 -7.73 7.29
N VAL A 31 10.40 -8.67 7.07
CA VAL A 31 9.85 -9.50 8.15
C VAL A 31 10.79 -10.68 8.38
N PRO A 32 11.17 -11.02 9.63
CA PRO A 32 11.92 -12.25 9.89
C PRO A 32 11.18 -13.45 9.31
N SER A 33 11.90 -14.48 8.87
CA SER A 33 11.25 -15.70 8.39
C SER A 33 10.48 -16.41 9.51
N ALA A 34 9.36 -17.05 9.16
CA ALA A 34 8.64 -17.94 10.04
C ALA A 34 9.55 -19.09 10.48
N PRO A 35 9.45 -19.55 11.74
CA PRO A 35 10.32 -20.62 12.25
C PRO A 35 10.17 -21.96 11.51
N ASP A 36 8.99 -22.21 10.92
CA ASP A 36 8.67 -23.46 10.23
C ASP A 36 9.07 -23.37 8.74
N ASP A 37 10.04 -24.20 8.36
CA ASP A 37 10.65 -24.22 7.03
C ASP A 37 9.68 -24.64 5.92
N ARG A 38 8.62 -25.38 6.26
CA ARG A 38 7.58 -25.78 5.32
C ARG A 38 6.86 -24.58 4.72
N PHE A 39 6.82 -23.45 5.41
CA PHE A 39 6.18 -22.23 4.92
C PHE A 39 7.14 -21.29 4.19
N THR A 40 8.45 -21.43 4.36
CA THR A 40 9.48 -20.56 3.74
C THR A 40 10.19 -21.21 2.55
N ASN A 41 10.12 -22.54 2.40
CA ASN A 41 10.71 -23.28 1.30
C ASN A 41 9.83 -23.21 0.03
N PRO A 42 10.29 -22.62 -1.09
CA PRO A 42 9.51 -22.50 -2.33
C PRO A 42 9.08 -23.82 -2.97
N LYS A 43 9.72 -24.94 -2.60
CA LYS A 43 9.37 -26.29 -3.08
C LYS A 43 8.29 -26.97 -2.23
N SER A 44 7.94 -26.40 -1.07
CA SER A 44 6.92 -26.95 -0.18
C SER A 44 5.52 -26.71 -0.72
N LYS A 45 4.62 -27.68 -0.52
CA LYS A 45 3.18 -27.52 -0.79
C LYS A 45 2.51 -26.52 0.16
N LEU A 46 3.17 -26.21 1.29
CA LEU A 46 2.71 -25.25 2.30
C LEU A 46 3.41 -23.90 2.17
N TYR A 47 4.18 -23.66 1.09
CA TYR A 47 4.92 -22.42 0.93
C TYR A 47 3.98 -21.19 0.97
N ALA A 48 4.20 -20.34 1.97
CA ALA A 48 3.45 -19.11 2.25
C ALA A 48 4.31 -17.86 1.94
N GLY A 49 5.26 -17.99 1.01
CA GLY A 49 6.09 -16.88 0.54
C GLY A 49 7.45 -16.83 1.25
N PRO A 50 8.32 -15.88 0.86
CA PRO A 50 9.73 -15.85 1.29
C PRO A 50 9.92 -15.85 2.82
N ASN A 51 9.01 -15.21 3.55
CA ASN A 51 9.06 -15.13 5.00
C ASN A 51 8.10 -16.11 5.70
N GLY A 52 7.32 -16.91 4.97
CA GLY A 52 6.47 -17.99 5.52
C GLY A 52 5.34 -17.58 6.48
N TRP A 53 5.10 -16.27 6.69
CA TRP A 53 3.99 -15.78 7.50
C TRP A 53 2.70 -15.69 6.67
N TYR A 54 1.58 -16.01 7.31
CA TYR A 54 0.23 -15.94 6.74
C TYR A 54 -0.75 -15.38 7.76
N ASN A 55 -1.94 -14.97 7.28
CA ASN A 55 -2.95 -14.21 8.04
C ASN A 55 -2.37 -12.97 8.73
N TYR A 56 -1.43 -12.33 8.04
CA TYR A 56 -0.62 -11.26 8.60
C TYR A 56 -0.29 -10.24 7.52
N GLY A 57 -0.15 -8.98 7.94
CA GLY A 57 0.27 -7.90 7.05
C GLY A 57 0.98 -6.76 7.77
N GLU A 58 1.75 -6.01 7.00
CA GLU A 58 2.39 -4.77 7.40
C GLU A 58 1.72 -3.59 6.72
N LEU A 59 1.30 -2.62 7.53
CA LEU A 59 0.75 -1.34 7.08
C LEU A 59 1.76 -0.23 7.39
N ARG A 60 1.94 0.67 6.44
CA ARG A 60 2.57 1.98 6.66
C ARG A 60 1.74 3.04 5.97
N ALA A 61 1.40 4.08 6.70
CA ALA A 61 0.68 5.21 6.16
C ALA A 61 1.17 6.52 6.78
N ALA A 62 1.03 7.61 6.04
CA ALA A 62 1.37 8.94 6.50
C ALA A 62 0.30 9.94 6.05
N ILE A 63 -0.15 10.79 6.97
CA ILE A 63 -1.01 11.91 6.66
C ILE A 63 -0.16 13.04 6.09
N ALA A 64 -0.62 13.67 5.01
CA ALA A 64 -0.05 14.87 4.41
C ALA A 64 -0.35 16.13 5.25
N ASN A 65 0.00 16.11 6.53
CA ASN A 65 -0.14 17.21 7.47
C ASN A 65 1.23 17.74 7.93
N THR A 66 1.25 18.91 8.57
CA THR A 66 2.50 19.54 9.05
C THR A 66 3.30 18.63 10.00
N PRO A 67 2.66 17.95 10.98
CA PRO A 67 3.38 17.01 11.85
C PRO A 67 3.89 15.74 11.16
N LYS A 68 3.45 15.47 9.91
CA LYS A 68 3.68 14.22 9.17
C LYS A 68 3.28 12.99 9.99
N THR A 69 2.05 12.99 10.53
CA THR A 69 1.54 11.91 11.36
C THR A 69 1.62 10.57 10.62
N THR A 70 2.27 9.58 11.24
CA THR A 70 2.46 8.25 10.66
C THR A 70 1.67 7.18 11.39
N TYR A 71 1.14 6.22 10.64
CA TYR A 71 0.60 4.96 11.12
C TYR A 71 1.50 3.83 10.61
N GLY A 72 1.93 2.96 11.51
CA GLY A 72 2.75 1.82 11.14
C GLY A 72 2.46 0.68 12.09
N TYR A 73 2.11 -0.48 11.55
CA TYR A 73 1.97 -1.68 12.35
C TYR A 73 2.17 -2.94 11.51
N LYS A 74 2.45 -4.02 12.22
CA LYS A 74 2.35 -5.37 11.71
C LYS A 74 1.28 -6.09 12.52
N GLY A 75 0.36 -6.78 11.86
CA GLY A 75 -0.85 -7.27 12.53
C GLY A 75 -1.61 -8.32 11.73
N GLY A 76 -2.72 -8.78 12.29
CA GLY A 76 -3.58 -9.76 11.66
C GLY A 76 -4.08 -9.26 10.31
N PHE A 77 -4.27 -10.19 9.38
CA PHE A 77 -4.91 -9.92 8.09
C PHE A 77 -5.80 -11.11 7.73
N GLU A 78 -7.10 -10.89 7.73
CA GLU A 78 -8.12 -11.94 7.70
C GLU A 78 -9.29 -11.53 6.82
N VAL A 79 -10.18 -12.46 6.50
CA VAL A 79 -11.45 -12.15 5.82
C VAL A 79 -12.56 -12.15 6.88
N ILE A 80 -13.18 -11.01 7.10
CA ILE A 80 -14.28 -10.82 8.06
C ILE A 80 -15.50 -10.37 7.28
N GLN A 81 -16.55 -11.22 7.23
CA GLN A 81 -17.78 -10.93 6.47
C GLN A 81 -17.51 -10.54 5.01
N GLY A 82 -16.58 -11.25 4.35
CA GLY A 82 -16.16 -10.99 2.98
C GLY A 82 -15.23 -9.78 2.77
N LEU A 83 -14.88 -9.07 3.85
CA LEU A 83 -13.94 -7.94 3.81
C LEU A 83 -12.54 -8.36 4.26
N PHE A 84 -11.55 -8.04 3.44
CA PHE A 84 -10.15 -8.31 3.72
C PHE A 84 -9.64 -7.26 4.71
N THR A 85 -9.52 -7.65 5.96
CA THR A 85 -9.38 -6.73 7.09
C THR A 85 -8.07 -6.97 7.81
N SER A 86 -7.28 -5.91 7.96
CA SER A 86 -6.08 -5.93 8.80
C SER A 86 -6.28 -5.11 10.06
N THR A 87 -5.87 -5.67 11.20
CA THR A 87 -5.97 -5.06 12.51
C THR A 87 -4.69 -5.26 13.31
N THR A 88 -4.50 -4.44 14.35
CA THR A 88 -3.40 -4.60 15.30
C THR A 88 -3.93 -4.87 16.70
N SER A 89 -3.15 -5.55 17.54
CA SER A 89 -3.61 -6.05 18.85
C SER A 89 -3.60 -5.00 19.96
N ASN A 90 -2.84 -3.92 19.79
CA ASN A 90 -2.62 -2.90 20.83
C ASN A 90 -3.27 -1.55 20.53
N ARG A 91 -3.86 -1.39 19.34
CA ARG A 91 -4.56 -0.17 18.89
C ARG A 91 -5.72 -0.58 17.99
N LEU A 92 -6.79 0.20 17.97
CA LEU A 92 -7.91 -0.04 17.06
C LEU A 92 -7.67 0.67 15.73
N TYR A 93 -6.69 0.14 14.99
CA TYR A 93 -6.46 0.48 13.59
C TYR A 93 -7.07 -0.60 12.71
N VAL A 94 -7.86 -0.18 11.73
CA VAL A 94 -8.58 -1.09 10.84
C VAL A 94 -8.32 -0.67 9.41
N LEU A 95 -7.59 -1.50 8.65
CA LEU A 95 -7.48 -1.38 7.20
C LEU A 95 -8.43 -2.40 6.56
N THR A 96 -9.21 -1.96 5.59
CA THR A 96 -10.13 -2.82 4.86
C THR A 96 -9.87 -2.72 3.37
N PHE A 97 -9.82 -3.87 2.70
CA PHE A 97 -9.98 -4.00 1.26
C PHE A 97 -11.32 -4.68 0.98
N ASP A 98 -12.18 -3.98 0.26
CA ASP A 98 -13.42 -4.54 -0.25
C ASP A 98 -13.25 -4.78 -1.76
N PHE A 99 -13.15 -6.06 -2.13
CA PHE A 99 -13.11 -6.49 -3.53
C PHE A 99 -14.51 -6.77 -4.10
N GLY A 100 -15.57 -6.67 -3.29
CA GLY A 100 -16.92 -7.09 -3.63
C GLY A 100 -17.09 -8.62 -3.68
N THR A 101 -16.10 -9.38 -3.21
CA THR A 101 -16.09 -10.85 -3.21
C THR A 101 -15.08 -11.38 -2.19
N GLU A 102 -15.37 -12.55 -1.63
CA GLU A 102 -14.46 -13.25 -0.70
C GLU A 102 -13.28 -13.92 -1.43
N LYS A 103 -13.36 -14.08 -2.75
CA LYS A 103 -12.35 -14.76 -3.58
C LYS A 103 -11.94 -13.88 -4.76
N PRO A 104 -11.22 -12.76 -4.52
CA PRO A 104 -10.77 -11.90 -5.59
C PRO A 104 -9.85 -12.67 -6.53
N ALA A 105 -10.11 -12.55 -7.84
CA ALA A 105 -9.23 -13.12 -8.85
C ALA A 105 -7.84 -12.45 -8.80
N VAL A 106 -6.80 -13.20 -9.18
CA VAL A 106 -5.45 -12.64 -9.28
C VAL A 106 -5.36 -11.50 -10.31
N GLY A 107 -4.48 -10.54 -10.05
CA GLY A 107 -4.19 -9.42 -10.92
C GLY A 107 -4.14 -8.07 -10.20
N THR A 108 -4.11 -7.01 -10.98
CA THR A 108 -4.11 -5.63 -10.46
C THR A 108 -5.53 -5.11 -10.43
N TYR A 109 -5.93 -4.56 -9.28
CA TYR A 109 -7.20 -3.88 -9.06
C TYR A 109 -6.98 -2.38 -9.05
N GLN A 110 -7.87 -1.67 -9.74
CA GLN A 110 -7.95 -0.22 -9.65
C GLN A 110 -8.65 0.14 -8.35
N VAL A 111 -8.03 1.02 -7.57
CA VAL A 111 -8.66 1.55 -6.37
C VAL A 111 -9.76 2.54 -6.78
N ALA A 112 -10.92 2.45 -6.14
CA ALA A 112 -12.10 3.27 -6.43
C ALA A 112 -12.96 3.50 -5.17
N PRO A 113 -13.92 4.46 -5.20
CA PRO A 113 -14.84 4.70 -4.08
C PRO A 113 -15.73 3.52 -3.71
N GLU A 114 -16.03 2.66 -4.69
CA GLU A 114 -16.85 1.45 -4.55
C GLU A 114 -16.15 0.27 -5.24
N SER A 115 -16.36 -0.92 -4.69
CA SER A 115 -15.86 -2.17 -5.25
C SER A 115 -16.66 -2.58 -6.49
N ASN A 116 -16.00 -3.25 -7.43
CA ASN A 116 -16.66 -3.83 -8.60
C ASN A 116 -15.84 -4.99 -9.13
N VAL A 117 -16.35 -6.22 -8.95
CA VAL A 117 -15.64 -7.45 -9.31
C VAL A 117 -15.31 -7.48 -10.80
N THR A 118 -16.28 -7.19 -11.66
CA THR A 118 -16.13 -7.25 -13.13
C THR A 118 -15.11 -6.25 -13.66
N GLN A 119 -15.06 -5.05 -13.08
CA GLN A 119 -14.14 -3.99 -13.47
C GLN A 119 -12.79 -4.06 -12.73
N LYS A 120 -12.56 -5.09 -11.92
CA LYS A 120 -11.41 -5.19 -11.01
C LYS A 120 -11.21 -3.91 -10.19
N LYS A 121 -12.28 -3.43 -9.57
CA LYS A 121 -12.22 -2.29 -8.63
C LYS A 121 -12.26 -2.77 -7.19
N VAL A 122 -11.43 -2.15 -6.36
CA VAL A 122 -11.35 -2.39 -4.92
C VAL A 122 -11.55 -1.07 -4.18
N ARG A 123 -12.39 -1.08 -3.13
CA ARG A 123 -12.45 0.03 -2.17
C ARG A 123 -11.47 -0.23 -1.05
N VAL A 124 -10.65 0.76 -0.73
CA VAL A 124 -9.70 0.68 0.39
C VAL A 124 -10.07 1.74 1.42
N SER A 125 -10.12 1.37 2.69
CA SER A 125 -10.34 2.32 3.79
C SER A 125 -9.45 2.02 4.99
N PHE A 126 -9.10 3.08 5.71
CA PHE A 126 -8.35 3.01 6.95
C PHE A 126 -9.06 3.80 8.04
N SER A 127 -9.18 3.21 9.22
CA SER A 127 -9.80 3.85 10.39
C SER A 127 -8.89 3.79 11.61
N ASP A 128 -8.82 4.92 12.32
CA ASP A 128 -8.21 5.07 13.64
C ASP A 128 -9.32 5.33 14.66
N VAL A 129 -9.62 4.32 15.47
CA VAL A 129 -10.62 4.38 16.54
C VAL A 129 -9.91 4.62 17.87
N SER A 130 -9.79 5.88 18.27
CA SER A 130 -9.11 6.28 19.49
C SER A 130 -9.85 7.38 20.22
N GLY A 131 -9.83 7.33 21.56
CA GLY A 131 -10.48 8.34 22.40
C GLY A 131 -11.98 8.53 22.11
N GLN A 132 -12.70 7.43 21.82
CA GLN A 132 -14.13 7.43 21.44
C GLN A 132 -14.45 8.21 20.15
N LYS A 133 -13.44 8.48 19.31
CA LYS A 133 -13.59 9.13 18.01
C LYS A 133 -13.12 8.19 16.90
N ILE A 134 -13.81 8.25 15.78
CA ILE A 134 -13.46 7.48 14.57
C ILE A 134 -12.97 8.46 13.52
N LYS A 135 -11.66 8.43 13.25
CA LYS A 135 -11.06 9.10 12.10
C LYS A 135 -10.97 8.09 10.97
N GLU A 136 -11.48 8.44 9.79
CA GLU A 136 -11.56 7.54 8.66
C GLU A 136 -11.04 8.22 7.39
N TRP A 137 -10.37 7.40 6.58
CA TRP A 137 -9.96 7.75 5.22
C TRP A 137 -10.39 6.65 4.26
N SER A 138 -10.88 7.03 3.08
CA SER A 138 -11.21 6.10 2.01
C SER A 138 -10.55 6.51 0.70
N SER A 139 -10.24 5.51 -0.11
CA SER A 139 -9.50 5.69 -1.33
C SER A 139 -10.33 6.21 -2.50
N GLU A 140 -9.69 7.01 -3.36
CA GLU A 140 -10.26 7.37 -4.68
C GLU A 140 -9.39 6.87 -5.84
N ASN A 141 -8.08 6.70 -5.63
CA ASN A 141 -7.13 6.33 -6.68
C ASN A 141 -5.99 5.43 -6.13
N GLY A 142 -5.19 4.87 -7.04
CA GLY A 142 -4.11 3.92 -6.75
C GLY A 142 -4.41 2.51 -7.26
N THR A 143 -3.55 1.55 -6.91
CA THR A 143 -3.70 0.15 -7.36
C THR A 143 -3.37 -0.82 -6.24
N VAL A 144 -4.08 -1.95 -6.23
CA VAL A 144 -3.80 -3.10 -5.35
C VAL A 144 -3.46 -4.30 -6.21
N GLN A 145 -2.32 -4.94 -5.95
CA GLN A 145 -1.96 -6.21 -6.57
C GLN A 145 -2.43 -7.37 -5.71
N VAL A 146 -3.11 -8.32 -6.34
CA VAL A 146 -3.50 -9.60 -5.76
C VAL A 146 -2.74 -10.70 -6.50
N SER A 147 -1.98 -11.49 -5.77
CA SER A 147 -1.31 -12.69 -6.31
C SER A 147 -1.64 -13.91 -5.46
N GLN A 148 -1.35 -15.09 -5.98
CA GLN A 148 -1.62 -16.34 -5.27
C GLN A 148 -0.49 -17.34 -5.46
N VAL A 149 -0.10 -18.02 -4.38
CA VAL A 149 0.87 -19.12 -4.39
C VAL A 149 0.39 -20.20 -3.42
N ASN A 150 0.29 -21.45 -3.88
CA ASN A 150 -0.19 -22.59 -3.07
C ASN A 150 -1.50 -22.32 -2.29
N GLY A 151 -2.41 -21.57 -2.92
CA GLY A 151 -3.68 -21.17 -2.30
C GLY A 151 -3.61 -19.92 -1.42
N PHE A 152 -2.44 -19.53 -0.92
CA PHE A 152 -2.25 -18.29 -0.16
C PHE A 152 -2.47 -17.08 -1.06
N LEU A 153 -3.36 -16.17 -0.64
CA LEU A 153 -3.64 -14.94 -1.35
C LEU A 153 -2.80 -13.80 -0.78
N TYR A 154 -2.02 -13.14 -1.62
CA TYR A 154 -1.19 -11.99 -1.24
C TYR A 154 -1.82 -10.71 -1.75
N VAL A 155 -1.89 -9.71 -0.88
CA VAL A 155 -2.38 -8.37 -1.19
C VAL A 155 -1.25 -7.39 -0.97
N LYS A 156 -0.90 -6.66 -2.02
CA LYS A 156 0.16 -5.64 -2.00
C LYS A 156 -0.36 -4.34 -2.57
N CYS A 157 -0.02 -3.24 -1.92
CA CYS A 157 -0.19 -1.90 -2.49
C CYS A 157 0.88 -0.95 -1.97
N ARG A 158 1.14 0.09 -2.76
CA ARG A 158 2.05 1.19 -2.42
C ARG A 158 1.40 2.49 -2.83
N ASP A 159 1.63 3.52 -2.04
CA ASP A 159 1.29 4.90 -2.36
C ASP A 159 -0.18 5.09 -2.79
N ILE A 160 -1.12 4.37 -2.15
CA ILE A 160 -2.56 4.63 -2.30
C ILE A 160 -2.88 5.94 -1.59
N SER A 161 -3.55 6.88 -2.28
CA SER A 161 -4.05 8.10 -1.64
C SER A 161 -5.46 7.86 -1.11
N LEU A 162 -5.63 8.04 0.20
CA LEU A 162 -6.92 8.02 0.88
C LEU A 162 -7.34 9.44 1.26
N GLN A 163 -8.60 9.81 1.00
CA GLN A 163 -9.17 11.09 1.39
C GLN A 163 -9.88 10.97 2.74
N PRO A 164 -9.76 11.98 3.62
CA PRO A 164 -10.46 11.99 4.90
C PRO A 164 -11.97 12.13 4.66
N ASN A 165 -12.76 11.27 5.29
CA ASN A 165 -14.22 11.24 5.12
C ASN A 165 -15.01 11.16 6.44
N GLY A 166 -14.33 10.94 7.57
CA GLY A 166 -14.96 10.84 8.89
C GLY A 166 -15.26 12.21 9.52
N VAL A 167 -16.33 12.27 10.33
CA VAL A 167 -16.74 13.50 11.04
C VAL A 167 -15.70 13.97 12.08
N TYR A 168 -14.84 13.07 12.55
CA TYR A 168 -13.77 13.40 13.50
C TYR A 168 -12.41 13.66 12.83
N ASN A 169 -12.33 13.64 11.50
CA ASN A 169 -11.16 14.12 10.75
C ASN A 169 -11.12 15.66 10.79
N THR A 170 -10.67 16.22 11.90
CA THR A 170 -10.56 17.67 12.11
C THR A 170 -9.11 18.14 12.18
N GLY A 171 -8.88 19.44 11.95
CA GLY A 171 -7.54 20.04 11.97
C GLY A 171 -6.56 19.30 11.05
N ASP A 172 -5.42 18.91 11.60
CA ASP A 172 -4.36 18.16 10.91
C ASP A 172 -4.80 16.78 10.39
N PHE A 173 -5.96 16.25 10.79
CA PHE A 173 -6.50 14.99 10.30
C PHE A 173 -7.44 15.17 9.08
N LYS A 174 -7.74 16.40 8.68
CA LYS A 174 -8.50 16.72 7.45
C LYS A 174 -7.57 16.84 6.23
N ALA A 175 -6.57 15.97 6.17
CA ALA A 175 -5.62 15.87 5.08
C ALA A 175 -5.60 14.43 4.53
N ALA A 176 -5.20 14.31 3.26
CA ALA A 176 -5.04 13.02 2.60
C ALA A 176 -3.98 12.16 3.30
N MET A 177 -4.14 10.85 3.19
CA MET A 177 -3.22 9.85 3.71
C MET A 177 -2.62 9.06 2.55
N MET A 178 -1.30 8.89 2.54
CA MET A 178 -0.62 7.95 1.66
C MET A 178 -0.47 6.62 2.40
N LEU A 179 -0.98 5.53 1.84
CA LEU A 179 -0.99 4.20 2.44
C LEU A 179 -0.26 3.19 1.55
N GLY A 180 0.50 2.30 2.18
CA GLY A 180 0.88 1.02 1.59
C GLY A 180 0.50 -0.14 2.51
N PHE A 181 0.50 -1.33 1.93
CA PHE A 181 0.25 -2.57 2.64
C PHE A 181 0.94 -3.74 1.94
N GLU A 182 1.39 -4.73 2.70
CA GLU A 182 1.78 -6.05 2.19
C GLU A 182 1.34 -7.10 3.20
N GLY A 183 0.50 -8.04 2.77
CA GLY A 183 0.01 -9.11 3.63
C GLY A 183 -0.46 -10.33 2.86
N ALA A 184 -0.62 -11.44 3.57
CA ALA A 184 -1.05 -12.71 3.03
C ALA A 184 -2.17 -13.33 3.86
N ILE A 185 -3.09 -14.03 3.21
CA ILE A 185 -4.16 -14.81 3.84
C ILE A 185 -3.98 -16.27 3.46
N ALA A 186 -4.16 -17.15 4.45
CA ALA A 186 -4.12 -18.58 4.26
C ALA A 186 -5.23 -19.06 3.31
N PRO A 187 -5.04 -20.19 2.60
CA PRO A 187 -6.10 -20.81 1.84
C PRO A 187 -7.32 -21.06 2.76
N GLN A 188 -8.52 -20.73 2.27
CA GLN A 188 -9.79 -21.13 2.90
C GLN A 188 -10.24 -22.50 2.42
#